data_AF-A0A1H1UEA7-F1
#
_entry.id   AF-A0A1H1UEA7-F1
#
_cell.length_a   1.000
_cell.length_b   1.000
_cell.length_c   1.000
_cell.angle_alpha   90.00
_cell.angle_beta   90.00
_cell.angle_gamma   90.00
#
_symmetry.space_group_name_H-M   'P 1'
#
loop_
_entity.id
_entity.type
_entity.pdbx_description
1 polymer ?
#
loop_
_entity_poly.entity_id
_entity_poly.type
_entity_poly.pdbx_seq_one_letter_code
_entity_poly.pdbx_strand_id
1 'polypeptide(L)'
;MSLQTRYEFVLPRGYVDGDGALHRTGTMRLATARDELEPLRDPMVDGPDDPRLTILVLARVVETLGSLELVTAHEIENLFAVDLAFLQDFYGVINFGSQDDYEALLQSQQELLGPVTASASAPAGPEVTEAAGEPVAVGAPSPSSRVPRPGRSAIEELPGVGR
;
A
#
# COMPACT_ATOMS: atom_id res chain seq x y z
N MET A 1 20.69 -21.92 14.13
CA MET A 1 19.51 -21.03 14.18
C MET A 1 18.48 -21.60 13.24
N SER A 2 17.23 -21.76 13.69
CA SER A 2 16.12 -22.18 12.81
C SER A 2 15.67 -20.99 11.97
N LEU A 3 15.38 -21.21 10.69
CA LEU A 3 14.83 -20.19 9.80
C LEU A 3 13.37 -19.91 10.19
N GLN A 4 13.04 -18.65 10.48
CA GLN A 4 11.65 -18.23 10.62
C GLN A 4 11.02 -18.17 9.23
N THR A 5 9.89 -18.86 9.06
CA THR A 5 9.19 -18.99 7.77
C THR A 5 7.74 -18.54 7.84
N ARG A 6 7.29 -18.13 9.03
CA ARG A 6 5.92 -17.68 9.34
C ARG A 6 5.98 -16.39 10.11
N TYR A 7 5.06 -15.50 9.75
CA TYR A 7 4.97 -14.15 10.29
C TYR A 7 3.51 -13.85 10.60
N GLU A 8 3.27 -13.35 11.80
CA GLU A 8 1.94 -12.94 12.24
C GLU A 8 1.66 -11.51 11.78
N PHE A 9 0.41 -11.24 11.42
CA PHE A 9 -0.05 -9.92 11.04
C PHE A 9 -1.40 -9.62 11.66
N VAL A 10 -1.74 -8.33 11.71
CA VAL A 10 -3.06 -7.86 12.14
C VAL A 10 -3.59 -6.88 11.10
N LEU A 11 -4.74 -7.20 10.52
CA LEU A 11 -5.42 -6.35 9.57
C LEU A 11 -5.90 -5.04 10.25
N PRO A 12 -5.61 -3.88 9.64
CA PRO A 12 -6.10 -2.58 10.09
C PRO A 12 -7.61 -2.54 10.40
N ARG A 13 -8.47 -3.03 9.49
CA ARG A 13 -9.92 -3.09 9.69
C ARG A 13 -10.38 -4.52 9.97
N GLY A 14 -9.94 -5.46 9.15
CA GLY A 14 -10.29 -6.87 9.26
C GLY A 14 -11.29 -7.33 8.20
N TYR A 15 -11.36 -8.65 8.04
CA TYR A 15 -12.33 -9.32 7.20
C TYR A 15 -13.60 -9.62 8.00
N VAL A 16 -14.78 -9.37 7.41
CA VAL A 16 -16.06 -9.76 7.99
C VAL A 16 -16.60 -10.92 7.16
N ASP A 17 -16.79 -12.08 7.79
CA ASP A 17 -17.30 -13.27 7.10
C ASP A 17 -18.82 -13.21 6.87
N GLY A 18 -19.37 -14.26 6.23
CA GLY A 18 -20.80 -14.36 5.94
C GLY A 18 -21.70 -14.44 7.18
N ASP A 19 -21.15 -14.85 8.33
CA ASP A 19 -21.86 -14.93 9.61
C ASP A 19 -21.72 -13.63 10.44
N GLY A 20 -20.98 -12.65 9.92
CA GLY A 20 -20.72 -11.36 10.56
C GLY A 20 -19.59 -11.40 11.60
N ALA A 21 -18.79 -12.46 11.64
CA ALA A 21 -17.61 -12.54 12.49
C ALA A 21 -16.47 -11.70 11.92
N LEU A 22 -15.75 -10.99 12.79
CA LEU A 22 -14.63 -10.14 12.43
C LEU A 22 -13.30 -10.87 12.64
N HIS A 23 -12.52 -11.02 11.56
CA HIS A 23 -11.21 -11.64 11.56
C HIS A 23 -10.12 -10.59 11.27
N ARG A 24 -9.17 -10.44 12.20
CA ARG A 24 -8.10 -9.44 12.08
C ARG A 24 -6.70 -10.03 12.14
N THR A 25 -6.48 -10.98 13.04
CA THR A 25 -5.17 -11.61 13.25
C THR A 25 -4.99 -12.74 12.24
N GLY A 26 -3.83 -12.85 11.62
CA GLY A 26 -3.55 -13.94 10.70
C GLY A 26 -2.07 -14.30 10.67
N THR A 27 -1.75 -15.38 9.96
CA THR A 27 -0.38 -15.83 9.74
C THR A 27 -0.11 -15.95 8.25
N MET A 28 0.99 -15.37 7.81
CA MET A 28 1.51 -15.51 6.45
C MET A 28 2.84 -16.25 6.49
N ARG A 29 3.01 -17.20 5.57
CA ARG A 29 4.30 -17.87 5.36
C ARG A 29 5.10 -17.19 4.25
N LEU A 30 6.42 -17.43 4.26
CA LEU A 30 7.25 -17.09 3.10
C LEU A 30 6.70 -17.78 1.84
N ALA A 31 6.70 -17.02 0.76
CA ALA A 31 6.32 -17.50 -0.55
C ALA A 31 7.40 -18.43 -1.09
N THR A 32 6.96 -19.45 -1.81
CA THR A 32 7.85 -20.26 -2.63
C THR A 32 7.74 -19.81 -4.07
N ALA A 33 8.73 -20.13 -4.90
CA ALA A 33 8.65 -19.89 -6.35
C ALA A 33 7.40 -20.52 -6.99
N ARG A 34 6.85 -21.60 -6.39
CA ARG A 34 5.61 -22.21 -6.85
C ARG A 34 4.40 -21.31 -6.60
N ASP A 35 4.35 -20.61 -5.47
CA ASP A 35 3.23 -19.72 -5.14
C ASP A 35 3.14 -18.55 -6.11
N GLU A 36 4.29 -18.08 -6.62
CA GLU A 36 4.39 -17.01 -7.62
C GLU A 36 4.05 -17.49 -9.04
N LEU A 37 4.53 -18.69 -9.42
CA LEU A 37 4.41 -19.16 -10.80
C LEU A 37 3.13 -19.94 -11.11
N GLU A 38 2.52 -20.61 -10.12
CA GLU A 38 1.31 -21.39 -10.37
C GLU A 38 0.12 -20.51 -10.82
N PRO A 39 -0.16 -19.35 -10.20
CA PRO A 39 -1.28 -18.50 -10.62
C PRO A 39 -1.19 -17.98 -12.07
N LEU A 40 0.03 -17.81 -12.61
CA LEU A 40 0.24 -17.42 -14.02
C LEU A 40 -0.23 -18.49 -15.02
N ARG A 41 -0.56 -19.69 -14.56
CA ARG A 41 -1.13 -20.77 -15.39
C ARG A 41 -2.65 -20.71 -15.47
N ASP A 42 -3.29 -19.89 -14.64
CA ASP A 42 -4.73 -19.71 -14.66
C ASP A 42 -5.14 -18.96 -15.95
N PRO A 43 -6.07 -19.48 -16.77
CA PRO A 43 -6.50 -18.83 -18.00
C PRO A 43 -7.20 -17.48 -17.79
N MET A 44 -7.59 -17.15 -16.55
CA MET A 44 -8.18 -15.85 -16.19
C MET A 44 -7.13 -14.79 -15.82
N VAL A 45 -5.84 -15.14 -15.79
CA VAL A 45 -4.73 -14.22 -15.50
C VAL A 45 -4.06 -13.87 -16.83
N ASP A 46 -4.18 -12.59 -17.23
CA ASP A 46 -3.68 -12.14 -18.53
C ASP A 46 -2.13 -12.05 -18.59
N GLY A 47 -1.47 -12.01 -17.43
CA GLY A 47 -0.01 -11.97 -17.34
C GLY A 47 0.53 -11.57 -15.95
N PRO A 48 1.83 -11.27 -15.85
CA PRO A 48 2.48 -10.90 -14.58
C PRO A 48 2.03 -9.56 -14.00
N ASP A 49 1.41 -8.69 -14.81
CA ASP A 49 0.94 -7.37 -14.38
C ASP A 49 -0.56 -7.36 -14.02
N ASP A 50 -1.23 -8.51 -14.07
CA ASP A 50 -2.67 -8.62 -13.78
C ASP A 50 -2.93 -8.51 -12.26
N PRO A 51 -3.81 -7.59 -11.79
CA PRO A 51 -4.16 -7.49 -10.37
C PRO A 51 -4.69 -8.79 -9.74
N ARG A 52 -5.29 -9.70 -10.52
CA ARG A 52 -5.74 -11.01 -10.04
C ARG A 52 -4.59 -11.88 -9.57
N LEU A 53 -3.40 -11.72 -10.15
CA LEU A 53 -2.22 -12.46 -9.76
C LEU A 53 -1.91 -12.25 -8.28
N THR A 54 -1.89 -10.99 -7.84
CA THR A 54 -1.62 -10.62 -6.44
C THR A 54 -2.60 -11.29 -5.48
N ILE A 55 -3.89 -11.30 -5.81
CA ILE A 55 -4.93 -11.95 -5.00
C ILE A 55 -4.66 -13.46 -4.88
N LEU A 56 -4.35 -14.12 -6.00
CA LEU A 56 -4.08 -15.55 -6.03
C LEU A 56 -2.80 -15.92 -5.27
N VAL A 57 -1.76 -15.09 -5.33
CA VAL A 57 -0.54 -15.28 -4.54
C VAL A 57 -0.84 -15.15 -3.06
N LEU A 58 -1.52 -14.06 -2.64
CA LEU A 58 -1.89 -13.82 -1.23
C LEU A 58 -2.73 -14.96 -0.65
N ALA A 59 -3.72 -15.46 -1.40
CA ALA A 59 -4.54 -16.59 -0.99
C ALA A 59 -3.74 -17.89 -0.73
N ARG A 60 -2.55 -18.05 -1.32
CA ARG A 60 -1.70 -19.24 -1.12
C ARG A 60 -0.77 -19.12 0.07
N VAL A 61 -0.40 -17.90 0.46
CA VAL A 61 0.62 -17.65 1.48
C VAL A 61 0.03 -17.24 2.82
N VAL A 62 -1.20 -16.72 2.84
CA VAL A 62 -1.95 -16.53 4.09
C VAL A 62 -2.46 -17.90 4.55
N GLU A 63 -1.88 -18.42 5.64
CA GLU A 63 -2.24 -19.73 6.20
C GLU A 63 -3.50 -19.63 7.07
N THR A 64 -3.67 -18.54 7.82
CA THR A 64 -4.82 -18.34 8.72
C THR A 64 -5.29 -16.89 8.73
N LEU A 65 -6.59 -16.69 8.96
CA LEU A 65 -7.19 -15.39 9.22
C LEU A 65 -8.33 -15.51 10.25
N GLY A 66 -8.05 -15.11 11.49
CA GLY A 66 -8.94 -15.28 12.62
C GLY A 66 -9.18 -16.76 12.91
N SER A 67 -10.43 -17.22 12.75
CA SER A 67 -10.81 -18.63 12.87
C SER A 67 -10.78 -19.40 11.55
N LEU A 68 -10.42 -18.73 10.45
CA LEU A 68 -10.32 -19.35 9.13
C LEU A 68 -8.96 -20.04 9.01
N GLU A 69 -8.96 -21.37 8.92
CA GLU A 69 -7.77 -22.20 8.69
C GLU A 69 -7.44 -22.38 7.20
N LEU A 70 -8.33 -21.93 6.33
CA LEU A 70 -8.15 -21.91 4.89
C LEU A 70 -8.61 -20.55 4.38
N VAL A 71 -7.66 -19.76 3.89
CA VAL A 71 -7.94 -18.49 3.23
C VAL A 71 -7.90 -18.73 1.72
N THR A 72 -8.97 -18.35 1.03
CA THR A 72 -9.08 -18.50 -0.43
C THR A 72 -9.06 -17.13 -1.11
N ALA A 73 -9.05 -17.11 -2.44
CA ALA A 73 -9.18 -15.87 -3.20
C ALA A 73 -10.47 -15.12 -2.81
N HIS A 74 -11.53 -15.82 -2.41
CA HIS A 74 -12.79 -15.19 -1.98
C HIS A 74 -12.59 -14.28 -0.77
N GLU A 75 -11.91 -14.74 0.28
CA GLU A 75 -11.67 -13.91 1.47
C GLU A 75 -10.79 -12.71 1.13
N ILE A 76 -9.73 -12.92 0.33
CA ILE A 76 -8.80 -11.85 -0.07
C ILE A 76 -9.50 -10.78 -0.94
N GLU A 77 -10.36 -11.19 -1.88
CA GLU A 77 -11.15 -10.28 -2.73
C GLU A 77 -12.16 -9.44 -1.92
N ASN A 78 -12.64 -9.96 -0.80
CA ASN A 78 -13.62 -9.30 0.06
C ASN A 78 -12.99 -8.50 1.20
N LEU A 79 -11.67 -8.36 1.24
CA LEU A 79 -10.99 -7.44 2.15
C LEU A 79 -11.31 -5.98 1.82
N PHE A 80 -11.30 -5.12 2.84
CA PHE A 80 -11.25 -3.68 2.59
C PHE A 80 -9.97 -3.32 1.83
N ALA A 81 -10.03 -2.31 0.97
CA ALA A 81 -8.87 -1.88 0.17
C ALA A 81 -7.63 -1.56 1.03
N VAL A 82 -7.82 -1.03 2.24
CA VAL A 82 -6.73 -0.77 3.20
C VAL A 82 -6.08 -2.05 3.72
N ASP A 83 -6.86 -3.10 3.93
CA ASP A 83 -6.35 -4.39 4.41
C ASP A 83 -5.65 -5.15 3.27
N LEU A 84 -6.21 -5.09 2.05
CA LEU A 84 -5.56 -5.65 0.87
C LEU A 84 -4.22 -4.97 0.57
N ALA A 85 -4.16 -3.63 0.69
CA ALA A 85 -2.90 -2.88 0.54
C ALA A 85 -1.88 -3.30 1.62
N PHE A 86 -2.32 -3.39 2.87
CA PHE A 86 -1.47 -3.86 3.97
C PHE A 86 -0.90 -5.26 3.71
N LEU A 87 -1.70 -6.21 3.22
CA LEU A 87 -1.21 -7.56 2.91
C LEU A 87 -0.21 -7.57 1.75
N GLN A 88 -0.38 -6.70 0.75
CA GLN A 88 0.60 -6.55 -0.34
C GLN A 88 1.94 -6.03 0.18
N ASP A 89 1.91 -4.99 1.02
CA ASP A 89 3.12 -4.44 1.63
C ASP A 89 3.80 -5.46 2.53
N PHE A 90 3.03 -6.14 3.39
CA PHE A 90 3.52 -7.19 4.28
C PHE A 90 4.18 -8.33 3.49
N TYR A 91 3.54 -8.77 2.41
CA TYR A 91 4.08 -9.78 1.50
C TYR A 91 5.42 -9.37 0.90
N GLY A 92 5.50 -8.13 0.40
CA GLY A 92 6.72 -7.60 -0.20
C GLY A 92 7.87 -7.56 0.81
N VAL A 93 7.59 -7.08 2.02
CA VAL A 93 8.59 -6.94 3.07
C VAL A 93 9.13 -8.30 3.55
N ILE A 94 8.27 -9.28 3.83
CA ILE A 94 8.77 -10.59 4.34
C ILE A 94 9.53 -11.40 3.28
N ASN A 95 9.21 -11.24 1.99
CA ASN A 95 9.82 -12.04 0.92
C ASN A 95 11.02 -11.37 0.25
N PHE A 96 11.03 -10.03 0.17
CA PHE A 96 12.03 -9.28 -0.59
C PHE A 96 12.67 -8.13 0.21
N GLY A 97 12.12 -7.79 1.38
CA GLY A 97 12.61 -6.71 2.22
C GLY A 97 13.79 -7.10 3.12
N SER A 98 14.34 -6.09 3.76
CA SER A 98 15.34 -6.22 4.82
C SER A 98 14.70 -6.32 6.21
N GLN A 99 15.52 -6.61 7.22
CA GLN A 99 15.10 -6.58 8.62
C GLN A 99 14.55 -5.20 9.03
N ASP A 100 15.20 -4.12 8.56
CA ASP A 100 14.79 -2.75 8.86
C ASP A 100 13.41 -2.44 8.26
N ASP A 101 13.13 -2.94 7.05
CA ASP A 101 11.82 -2.78 6.40
C ASP A 101 10.72 -3.50 7.19
N TYR A 102 11.02 -4.70 7.71
CA TYR A 102 10.10 -5.45 8.56
C TYR A 102 9.81 -4.72 9.88
N GLU A 103 10.83 -4.16 10.51
CA GLU A 103 10.67 -3.37 11.74
C GLU A 103 9.84 -2.11 11.50
N ALA A 104 10.08 -1.40 10.41
CA ALA A 104 9.29 -0.23 10.02
C ALA A 104 7.82 -0.57 9.76
N LEU A 105 7.54 -1.71 9.12
CA LEU A 105 6.18 -2.18 8.87
C LEU A 105 5.46 -2.54 10.18
N LEU A 106 6.15 -3.17 11.14
CA LEU A 106 5.56 -3.45 12.46
C LEU A 106 5.23 -2.16 13.22
N GLN A 107 6.07 -1.14 13.11
CA GLN A 107 5.81 0.15 13.75
C GLN A 107 4.59 0.85 13.14
N SER A 108 4.47 0.90 11.80
CA SER A 108 3.31 1.49 11.14
C SER A 108 2.01 0.76 11.47
N GLN A 109 2.08 -0.57 11.63
CA GLN A 109 0.95 -1.37 12.10
C GLN A 109 0.50 -0.93 13.50
N GLN A 110 1.43 -0.73 14.45
CA GLN A 110 1.09 -0.25 15.79
C GLN A 110 0.42 1.13 15.78
N GLU A 111 0.88 2.02 14.90
CA GLU A 111 0.30 3.36 14.73
C GLU A 111 -1.13 3.30 14.15
N LEU A 112 -1.37 2.42 13.17
CA LEU A 112 -2.70 2.24 12.56
C LEU A 112 -3.71 1.53 13.48
N LEU A 113 -3.22 0.61 14.32
CA LEU A 113 -4.04 -0.12 15.29
C LEU A 113 -4.29 0.68 16.58
N GLY A 114 -3.47 1.69 16.85
CA GLY A 114 -3.65 2.60 17.97
C GLY A 114 -4.99 3.34 17.90
N PRO A 115 -5.50 3.84 19.04
CA PRO A 115 -6.64 4.73 19.01
C PRO A 115 -6.34 5.90 18.08
N VAL A 116 -7.30 6.31 17.24
CA VAL A 116 -7.23 7.53 16.45
C VAL A 116 -7.29 8.72 17.41
N THR A 117 -6.25 8.92 18.21
CA THR A 117 -5.98 10.21 18.83
C THR A 117 -5.62 11.10 17.66
N ALA A 118 -6.56 11.97 17.28
CA ALA A 118 -6.33 13.00 16.30
C ALA A 118 -4.98 13.67 16.62
N SER A 119 -3.97 13.38 15.80
CA SER A 119 -2.74 14.15 15.79
C SER A 119 -3.11 15.48 15.13
N ALA A 120 -3.80 16.32 15.90
CA ALA A 120 -3.83 17.74 15.65
C ALA A 120 -2.42 18.23 15.96
N SER A 121 -1.52 18.10 14.99
CA SER A 121 -0.43 19.07 14.87
C SER A 121 -1.10 20.42 14.62
N ALA A 122 -1.46 21.09 15.72
CA ALA A 122 -1.73 22.50 15.71
C ALA A 122 -0.45 23.17 15.19
N PRO A 123 -0.50 24.01 14.15
CA PRO A 123 0.66 24.80 13.80
C PRO A 123 0.90 25.75 14.96
N ALA A 124 2.02 25.57 15.66
CA ALA A 124 2.53 26.57 16.57
C ALA A 124 2.69 27.87 15.77
N GLY A 125 1.92 28.89 16.14
CA GLY A 125 2.03 30.22 15.55
C GLY A 125 3.46 30.75 15.69
N PRO A 126 3.92 31.62 14.78
CA PRO A 126 5.29 32.08 14.81
C PRO A 126 5.49 32.96 16.06
N GLU A 127 6.43 32.54 16.91
CA GLU A 127 6.97 33.35 18.00
C GLU A 127 7.66 34.57 17.39
N VAL A 128 7.10 35.74 17.68
CA VAL A 128 7.58 37.02 17.19
C VAL A 128 8.74 37.44 18.09
N THR A 129 9.98 37.30 17.63
CA THR A 129 11.14 37.87 18.30
C THR A 129 11.43 39.25 17.71
N GLU A 130 11.10 40.27 18.50
CA GLU A 130 11.36 41.68 18.25
C GLU A 130 12.86 42.00 18.46
N ALA A 131 13.53 42.52 17.44
CA ALA A 131 14.81 43.21 17.58
C ALA A 131 14.89 44.36 16.55
N ALA A 132 14.96 45.58 17.07
CA ALA A 132 14.99 46.83 16.34
C ALA A 132 16.38 47.15 15.73
N GLY A 133 16.38 47.82 14.57
CA GLY A 133 17.56 48.52 14.02
C GLY A 133 17.59 48.69 12.48
N GLU A 134 17.00 49.79 11.99
CA GLU A 134 17.01 50.32 10.60
C GLU A 134 18.37 50.93 10.15
N PRO A 135 18.58 51.47 8.90
CA PRO A 135 17.67 51.57 7.75
C PRO A 135 18.25 51.27 6.33
N VAL A 136 17.31 50.98 5.41
CA VAL A 136 17.14 51.46 4.00
C VAL A 136 18.32 51.40 3.00
N ALA A 137 18.13 50.60 1.94
CA ALA A 137 18.55 50.95 0.57
C ALA A 137 17.52 50.47 -0.47
N VAL A 138 17.24 51.37 -1.42
CA VAL A 138 16.18 51.35 -2.44
C VAL A 138 16.53 50.46 -3.64
N GLY A 139 15.56 49.70 -4.16
CA GLY A 139 15.67 48.99 -5.44
C GLY A 139 14.32 48.48 -5.97
N ALA A 140 13.96 48.91 -7.18
CA ALA A 140 12.65 48.85 -7.86
C ALA A 140 12.11 47.43 -8.20
N PRO A 141 10.81 47.30 -8.60
CA PRO A 141 10.13 46.00 -8.72
C PRO A 141 10.36 45.34 -10.09
N SER A 142 10.37 44.00 -10.13
CA SER A 142 10.24 43.24 -11.37
C SER A 142 9.08 42.22 -11.28
N PRO A 143 8.26 42.10 -12.34
CA PRO A 143 6.96 41.43 -12.30
C PRO A 143 7.01 39.93 -12.57
N SER A 144 5.96 39.27 -12.06
CA SER A 144 5.58 37.87 -12.26
C SER A 144 5.61 37.43 -13.73
N SER A 145 6.31 36.33 -14.01
CA SER A 145 6.19 35.59 -15.28
C SER A 145 5.30 34.36 -15.08
N ARG A 146 4.12 34.46 -15.68
CA ARG A 146 3.08 33.44 -15.79
C ARG A 146 3.51 32.40 -16.83
N VAL A 147 3.66 31.13 -16.43
CA VAL A 147 3.97 30.02 -17.33
C VAL A 147 2.74 29.67 -18.20
N PRO A 148 2.84 29.61 -19.54
CA PRO A 148 1.77 29.12 -20.40
C PRO A 148 1.78 27.59 -20.47
N ARG A 149 0.60 26.97 -20.39
CA ARG A 149 0.39 25.53 -20.65
C ARG A 149 0.19 25.31 -22.15
N PRO A 150 1.01 24.51 -22.85
CA PRO A 150 0.71 24.12 -24.22
C PRO A 150 -0.19 22.88 -24.29
N GLY A 151 -1.40 23.13 -24.80
CA GLY A 151 -2.11 22.36 -25.84
C GLY A 151 -2.07 20.83 -25.84
N ARG A 152 -3.25 20.23 -25.67
CA ARG A 152 -3.59 18.87 -26.11
C ARG A 152 -3.40 18.74 -27.62
N SER A 153 -2.67 17.72 -28.06
CA SER A 153 -2.63 17.30 -29.46
C SER A 153 -3.35 15.97 -29.65
N ALA A 154 -4.02 15.89 -30.79
CA ALA A 154 -5.05 14.96 -31.18
C ALA A 154 -4.57 13.52 -31.40
N ILE A 155 -5.54 12.61 -31.31
CA ILE A 155 -5.51 11.20 -31.67
C ILE A 155 -5.41 11.09 -33.19
N GLU A 156 -4.48 10.27 -33.70
CA GLU A 156 -4.40 9.89 -35.11
C GLU A 156 -4.71 8.39 -35.21
N GLU A 157 -5.90 8.06 -35.72
CA GLU A 157 -6.34 6.70 -36.06
C GLU A 157 -5.66 6.26 -37.37
N LEU A 158 -4.95 5.13 -37.34
CA LEU A 158 -4.44 4.48 -38.54
C LEU A 158 -5.51 3.53 -39.12
N PRO A 159 -5.83 3.61 -40.43
CA PRO A 159 -6.82 2.74 -41.05
C PRO A 159 -6.26 1.34 -41.32
N GLY A 160 -7.06 0.33 -41.01
CA GLY A 160 -6.78 -1.08 -41.28
C GLY A 160 -6.64 -1.36 -42.77
N VAL A 161 -5.59 -2.11 -43.12
CA VAL A 161 -5.40 -2.71 -44.44
C VAL A 161 -5.70 -4.20 -44.31
N GLY A 162 -6.81 -4.63 -44.89
CA GLY A 162 -7.10 -6.03 -45.10
C GLY A 162 -6.34 -6.59 -46.31
N ARG A 163 -5.91 -7.85 -46.19
CA ARG A 163 -6.07 -8.92 -47.18
C ARG A 163 -5.86 -10.27 -46.51
#